data_AF-M5WYL2-F1
#
_entry.id   AF-M5WYL2-F1
#
_cell.length_a   1.000
_cell.length_b   1.000
_cell.length_c   1.000
_cell.angle_alpha   90.00
_cell.angle_beta   90.00
_cell.angle_gamma   90.00
#
_symmetry.space_group_name_H-M   'P 1'
#
loop_
_entity.id
_entity.type
_entity.pdbx_description
1 polymer ?
#
loop_
_entity_poly.entity_id
_entity_poly.type
_entity_poly.pdbx_seq_one_letter_code
_entity_poly.pdbx_strand_id
1 'polypeptide(L)'
;MGLFFELWRAKFRPKHLAAATLRPETMYGQTNAWVLPNGRYGAFEVNETDVFILTQRAARNLAYQGFFRIPEKPSCFIELTDCTDHQFGDKAAEKVCGDLKIKSQNEKEKLAEAKRESEKHVVSRSGDECVVAQTEQWYIFYGEAEWKTLAEECLSSMNLYSDVTQHGFEHTLSWLNQWACSRSFGLGTRIPWDEKYLVESLSDSTLYMAYYTIAHFLHDGDMYGDSTTSGVIPEQMTDECLVRISSRIILTFCIYNHTTIMLKKHWPRGYRCNGHLMLNSKKMSKSTGNFLTLRLAIEEYSADATRMAADAGDGVDDANFVFDTANAAIG
;
A
#
# COMPACT_ATOMS: atom_id res chain seq x y z
N MET A 1 25.17 -36.43 16.53
CA MET A 1 24.59 -36.34 17.89
C MET A 1 23.50 -35.27 18.01
N GLY A 2 23.69 -34.04 17.50
CA GLY A 2 22.70 -32.94 17.62
C GLY A 2 21.26 -33.25 17.20
N LEU A 3 21.05 -33.65 15.93
CA LEU A 3 19.73 -33.98 15.36
C LEU A 3 18.89 -34.94 16.22
N PHE A 4 19.52 -35.95 16.82
CA PHE A 4 18.83 -36.94 17.66
C PHE A 4 18.39 -36.35 19.01
N PHE A 5 19.14 -35.37 19.53
CA PHE A 5 18.83 -34.66 20.77
C PHE A 5 17.74 -33.59 20.59
N GLU A 6 17.72 -32.92 19.43
CA GLU A 6 16.65 -31.96 19.06
C GLU A 6 15.32 -32.68 18.79
N LEU A 7 15.34 -33.79 18.03
CA LEU A 7 14.18 -34.66 17.87
C LEU A 7 13.66 -35.20 19.22
N TRP A 8 14.55 -35.49 20.18
CA TRP A 8 14.15 -35.92 21.52
C TRP A 8 13.50 -34.80 22.34
N ARG A 9 14.01 -33.56 22.27
CA ARG A 9 13.37 -32.38 22.88
C ARG A 9 11.99 -32.08 22.28
N ALA A 10 11.86 -32.10 20.94
CA ALA A 10 10.59 -31.90 20.26
C ALA A 10 9.54 -32.98 20.64
N LYS A 11 9.97 -34.19 20.99
CA LYS A 11 9.08 -35.29 21.39
C LYS A 11 8.22 -34.98 22.61
N PHE A 12 8.71 -34.18 23.57
CA PHE A 12 8.01 -33.89 24.84
C PHE A 12 7.36 -32.51 24.94
N ARG A 13 7.55 -31.60 23.97
CA ARG A 13 6.84 -30.32 23.93
C ARG A 13 5.37 -30.47 23.53
N PRO A 14 4.43 -29.65 24.02
CA PRO A 14 3.10 -29.53 23.42
C PRO A 14 3.20 -29.10 21.95
N LYS A 15 2.36 -29.70 21.10
CA LYS A 15 2.20 -29.33 19.68
C LYS A 15 0.80 -28.76 19.51
N HIS A 16 0.71 -27.57 18.94
CA HIS A 16 -0.56 -26.87 18.74
C HIS A 16 -0.87 -26.77 17.25
N LEU A 17 -2.08 -27.15 16.84
CA LEU A 17 -2.56 -26.87 15.48
C LEU A 17 -3.06 -25.42 15.45
N ALA A 18 -2.31 -24.54 14.80
CA ALA A 18 -2.63 -23.11 14.79
C ALA A 18 -3.64 -22.79 13.66
N ALA A 19 -4.92 -22.74 14.02
CA ALA A 19 -6.00 -22.37 13.11
C ALA A 19 -6.31 -20.87 13.21
N ALA A 20 -6.27 -20.15 12.09
CA ALA A 20 -6.78 -18.78 12.03
C ALA A 20 -8.31 -18.81 11.94
N THR A 21 -8.97 -18.18 12.91
CA THR A 21 -10.41 -17.90 12.84
C THR A 21 -10.65 -16.41 12.67
N LEU A 22 -11.82 -16.11 12.14
CA LEU A 22 -12.29 -14.80 11.74
C LEU A 22 -13.78 -14.66 12.12
N ARG A 23 -14.14 -15.32 13.23
CA ARG A 23 -15.40 -15.33 14.01
C ARG A 23 -15.13 -15.93 15.41
N PRO A 24 -14.45 -15.23 16.33
CA PRO A 24 -14.04 -15.78 17.62
C PRO A 24 -15.21 -16.21 18.52
N GLU A 25 -16.40 -15.64 18.32
CA GLU A 25 -17.64 -16.02 19.03
C GLU A 25 -18.09 -17.46 18.72
N THR A 26 -17.67 -18.03 17.58
CA THR A 26 -18.06 -19.39 17.18
C THR A 26 -17.22 -20.51 17.79
N MET A 27 -16.14 -20.19 18.52
CA MET A 27 -15.18 -21.18 19.03
C MET A 27 -15.79 -22.20 19.99
N TYR A 28 -16.83 -21.82 20.76
CA TYR A 28 -17.54 -22.72 21.67
C TYR A 28 -18.31 -23.85 20.97
N GLY A 29 -18.57 -23.73 19.66
CA GLY A 29 -19.30 -24.71 18.85
C GLY A 29 -18.41 -25.63 18.00
N GLN A 30 -17.09 -25.64 18.21
CA GLN A 30 -16.18 -26.48 17.42
C GLN A 30 -16.41 -27.97 17.65
N THR A 31 -16.66 -28.70 16.57
CA THR A 31 -16.81 -30.17 16.56
C THR A 31 -15.56 -30.89 16.04
N ASN A 32 -14.75 -30.23 15.22
CA ASN A 32 -13.50 -30.75 14.65
C ASN A 32 -12.60 -29.60 14.13
N ALA A 33 -11.39 -29.95 13.68
CA ALA A 33 -10.47 -29.05 12.98
C ALA A 33 -10.22 -29.56 11.55
N TRP A 34 -10.02 -28.64 10.61
CA TRP A 34 -9.83 -28.93 9.18
C TRP A 34 -8.40 -28.68 8.73
N VAL A 35 -7.84 -29.61 7.94
CA VAL A 35 -6.52 -29.52 7.31
C VAL A 35 -6.62 -30.00 5.86
N LEU A 36 -5.80 -29.46 4.95
CA LEU A 36 -5.78 -29.89 3.56
C LEU A 36 -4.93 -31.17 3.42
N PRO A 37 -5.46 -32.28 2.91
CA PRO A 37 -4.70 -33.54 2.78
C PRO A 37 -3.38 -33.40 2.01
N ASN A 38 -3.41 -32.60 0.95
CA ASN A 38 -2.26 -32.32 0.07
C ASN A 38 -1.54 -31.01 0.43
N GLY A 39 -1.87 -30.40 1.59
CA GLY A 39 -1.25 -29.18 2.06
C GLY A 39 0.17 -29.44 2.56
N ARG A 40 1.09 -28.51 2.27
CA ARG A 40 2.45 -28.55 2.85
C ARG A 40 2.45 -27.81 4.18
N TYR A 41 2.53 -28.56 5.26
CA TYR A 41 2.62 -28.04 6.62
C TYR A 41 4.03 -28.26 7.17
N GLY A 42 4.36 -27.54 8.24
CA GLY A 42 5.59 -27.76 9.00
C GLY A 42 5.32 -27.68 10.49
N ALA A 43 6.17 -28.35 11.26
CA ALA A 43 6.23 -28.18 12.72
C ALA A 43 7.32 -27.15 13.05
N PHE A 44 6.90 -25.97 13.50
CA PHE A 44 7.76 -24.81 13.71
C PHE A 44 7.97 -24.47 15.19
N GLU A 45 9.21 -24.21 15.59
CA GLU A 45 9.54 -23.76 16.95
C GLU A 45 9.17 -22.28 17.14
N VAL A 46 8.11 -22.01 17.91
CA VAL A 46 7.68 -20.64 18.21
C VAL A 46 8.57 -20.08 19.32
N ASN A 47 8.64 -20.80 20.44
CA ASN A 47 9.38 -20.44 21.65
C ASN A 47 10.03 -21.71 22.27
N GLU A 48 10.59 -21.62 23.48
CA GLU A 48 11.26 -22.77 24.11
C GLU A 48 10.30 -23.90 24.59
N THR A 49 9.00 -23.65 24.66
CA THR A 49 7.96 -24.56 25.16
C THR A 49 7.06 -25.15 24.06
N ASP A 50 6.74 -24.37 23.03
CA ASP A 50 5.63 -24.61 22.11
C ASP A 50 6.08 -24.80 20.65
N VAL A 51 5.46 -25.79 20.00
CA VAL A 51 5.62 -26.07 18.57
C VAL A 51 4.29 -25.88 17.87
N PHE A 52 4.24 -25.05 16.83
CA PHE A 52 3.03 -24.84 16.03
C PHE A 52 3.07 -25.65 14.73
N ILE A 53 1.94 -26.29 14.40
CA ILE A 53 1.70 -26.94 13.11
C ILE A 53 0.90 -25.97 12.25
N LEU A 54 1.51 -25.49 11.15
CA LEU A 54 0.96 -24.49 10.24
C LEU A 54 1.70 -24.49 8.89
N THR A 55 1.34 -23.61 7.95
CA THR A 55 2.01 -23.53 6.63
C THR A 55 3.24 -22.62 6.68
N GLN A 56 4.21 -22.83 5.77
CA GLN A 56 5.43 -22.01 5.69
C GLN A 56 5.15 -20.50 5.59
N ARG A 57 4.10 -20.08 4.86
CA ARG A 57 3.72 -18.67 4.74
C ARG A 57 3.12 -18.11 6.05
N ALA A 58 2.31 -18.90 6.76
CA ALA A 58 1.83 -18.51 8.08
C ALA A 58 2.99 -18.40 9.09
N ALA A 59 3.95 -19.33 9.04
CA ALA A 59 5.16 -19.30 9.87
C ALA A 59 5.97 -18.02 9.63
N ARG A 60 6.17 -17.66 8.35
CA ARG A 60 6.88 -16.43 7.96
C ARG A 60 6.18 -15.18 8.49
N ASN A 61 4.86 -15.05 8.28
CA ASN A 61 4.09 -13.91 8.81
C ASN A 61 4.23 -13.77 10.34
N LEU A 62 4.06 -14.87 11.09
CA LEU A 62 4.18 -14.86 12.55
C LEU A 62 5.61 -14.54 13.01
N ALA A 63 6.65 -14.97 12.27
CA ALA A 63 8.03 -14.66 12.57
C ALA A 63 8.36 -13.16 12.39
N TYR A 64 7.74 -12.50 11.42
CA TYR A 64 7.81 -11.04 11.28
C TYR A 64 6.93 -10.28 12.29
N GLN A 65 6.06 -10.96 13.04
CA GLN A 65 5.23 -10.39 14.12
C GLN A 65 5.80 -10.69 15.52
N GLY A 66 7.05 -11.14 15.62
CA GLY A 66 7.73 -11.36 16.91
C GLY A 66 7.28 -12.60 17.69
N PHE A 67 6.44 -13.47 17.13
CA PHE A 67 6.06 -14.73 17.79
C PHE A 67 7.21 -15.74 17.84
N PHE A 68 8.18 -15.64 16.92
CA PHE A 68 9.30 -16.58 16.80
C PHE A 68 10.58 -16.06 17.45
N ARG A 69 11.33 -16.96 18.10
CA ARG A 69 12.65 -16.67 18.68
C ARG A 69 13.65 -16.06 17.69
N ILE A 70 13.61 -16.51 16.43
CA ILE A 70 14.42 -15.96 15.34
C ILE A 70 13.46 -15.18 14.43
N PRO A 71 13.56 -13.84 14.38
CA PRO A 71 12.82 -13.03 13.43
C PRO A 71 13.09 -13.48 11.99
N GLU A 72 12.12 -13.26 11.11
CA GLU A 72 12.22 -13.45 9.65
C GLU A 72 12.35 -14.90 9.14
N LYS A 73 13.02 -15.79 9.87
CA LYS A 73 13.30 -17.17 9.47
C LYS A 73 12.75 -18.18 10.49
N PRO A 74 11.51 -18.69 10.33
CA PRO A 74 10.91 -19.63 11.26
C PRO A 74 11.65 -20.99 11.21
N SER A 75 12.02 -21.52 12.37
CA SER A 75 12.70 -22.79 12.52
C SER A 75 11.74 -23.97 12.30
N CYS A 76 11.75 -24.55 11.10
CA CYS A 76 11.03 -25.78 10.81
C CYS A 76 11.84 -27.01 11.25
N PHE A 77 11.27 -27.88 12.09
CA PHE A 77 11.90 -29.15 12.48
C PHE A 77 11.61 -30.27 11.50
N ILE A 78 10.36 -30.35 11.03
CA ILE A 78 9.83 -31.41 10.17
C ILE A 78 8.83 -30.77 9.22
N GLU A 79 9.03 -30.98 7.92
CA GLU A 79 7.98 -30.78 6.92
C GLU A 79 7.00 -31.97 6.99
N LEU A 80 5.72 -31.65 7.03
CA LEU A 80 4.61 -32.58 7.03
C LEU A 80 3.99 -32.55 5.63
N THR A 81 4.35 -33.54 4.82
CA THR A 81 3.79 -33.81 3.50
C THR A 81 2.90 -35.05 3.55
N ASP A 82 1.81 -35.02 2.78
CA ASP A 82 0.79 -36.08 2.65
C ASP A 82 0.06 -36.46 3.97
N CYS A 83 -0.94 -35.65 4.30
CA CYS A 83 -1.99 -36.02 5.26
C CYS A 83 -3.11 -36.79 4.55
N THR A 84 -2.79 -37.94 3.95
CA THR A 84 -3.76 -38.74 3.18
C THR A 84 -4.74 -39.50 4.08
N ASP A 85 -5.77 -38.80 4.57
CA ASP A 85 -7.10 -39.38 4.68
C ASP A 85 -8.13 -38.36 4.15
N HIS A 86 -9.08 -38.83 3.34
CA HIS A 86 -9.89 -37.96 2.49
C HIS A 86 -11.24 -37.65 3.13
N GLN A 87 -11.42 -36.43 3.69
CA GLN A 87 -12.74 -35.79 3.79
C GLN A 87 -12.76 -34.30 4.20
N PHE A 88 -13.35 -33.47 3.31
CA PHE A 88 -13.88 -32.09 3.46
C PHE A 88 -12.96 -30.84 3.60
N GLY A 89 -13.26 -29.82 2.76
CA GLY A 89 -13.85 -28.53 3.24
C GLY A 89 -12.94 -27.31 3.51
N ASP A 90 -13.30 -26.12 2.98
CA ASP A 90 -12.32 -25.03 2.77
C ASP A 90 -12.84 -23.56 2.99
N LYS A 91 -12.85 -22.96 4.21
CA LYS A 91 -13.36 -21.56 4.46
C LYS A 91 -12.80 -20.78 5.68
N ALA A 92 -12.55 -19.45 5.54
CA ALA A 92 -12.58 -18.37 6.58
C ALA A 92 -12.24 -16.95 6.01
N ALA A 93 -12.92 -15.87 6.44
CA ALA A 93 -12.59 -14.43 6.24
C ALA A 93 -13.56 -13.48 7.02
N GLU A 94 -13.13 -12.53 7.88
CA GLU A 94 -14.06 -11.77 8.80
C GLU A 94 -14.59 -10.47 8.19
N LYS A 95 -13.69 -9.54 7.85
CA LYS A 95 -14.06 -8.18 7.40
C LYS A 95 -15.02 -8.23 6.21
N VAL A 96 -14.70 -9.07 5.23
CA VAL A 96 -15.49 -9.25 4.01
C VAL A 96 -16.78 -10.05 4.26
N CYS A 97 -16.89 -10.84 5.34
CA CYS A 97 -18.18 -11.40 5.76
C CYS A 97 -19.15 -10.31 6.25
N GLY A 98 -18.62 -9.26 6.90
CA GLY A 98 -19.40 -8.08 7.30
C GLY A 98 -19.88 -7.31 6.07
N ASP A 99 -18.95 -6.96 5.18
CA ASP A 99 -19.22 -6.15 3.99
C ASP A 99 -20.20 -6.86 3.01
N LEU A 100 -20.04 -8.18 2.78
CA LEU A 100 -20.92 -8.99 1.93
C LEU A 100 -22.18 -9.53 2.65
N LYS A 101 -22.42 -9.12 3.90
CA LYS A 101 -23.59 -9.50 4.73
C LYS A 101 -23.82 -11.01 4.80
N ILE A 102 -22.76 -11.78 5.05
CA ILE A 102 -22.76 -13.26 5.03
C ILE A 102 -23.29 -13.81 6.35
N LYS A 103 -24.51 -14.36 6.33
CA LYS A 103 -25.25 -14.83 7.51
C LYS A 103 -25.05 -16.32 7.81
N SER A 104 -24.62 -17.13 6.85
CA SER A 104 -24.48 -18.58 7.02
C SER A 104 -23.22 -19.18 6.39
N GLN A 105 -22.66 -20.19 7.05
CA GLN A 105 -21.60 -21.06 6.51
C GLN A 105 -21.97 -21.74 5.19
N ASN A 106 -23.26 -21.78 4.81
CA ASN A 106 -23.74 -22.36 3.56
C ASN A 106 -23.61 -21.43 2.34
N GLU A 107 -23.33 -20.13 2.52
CA GLU A 107 -23.12 -19.16 1.43
C GLU A 107 -21.74 -19.38 0.76
N LYS A 108 -21.60 -20.47 -0.01
CA LYS A 108 -20.32 -20.93 -0.60
C LYS A 108 -19.65 -19.92 -1.53
N GLU A 109 -20.42 -19.24 -2.38
CA GLU A 109 -19.86 -18.26 -3.33
C GLU A 109 -19.31 -17.03 -2.62
N LYS A 110 -20.13 -16.36 -1.78
CA LYS A 110 -19.67 -15.19 -1.02
C LYS A 110 -18.50 -15.48 -0.08
N LEU A 111 -18.41 -16.68 0.49
CA LEU A 111 -17.25 -17.08 1.32
C LEU A 111 -15.99 -17.38 0.47
N ALA A 112 -16.14 -17.76 -0.79
CA ALA A 112 -15.03 -17.89 -1.74
C ALA A 112 -14.61 -16.54 -2.38
N GLU A 113 -15.52 -15.56 -2.41
CA GLU A 113 -15.25 -14.17 -2.74
C GLU A 113 -14.52 -13.47 -1.57
N ALA A 114 -15.05 -13.61 -0.35
CA ALA A 114 -14.44 -13.10 0.89
C ALA A 114 -13.01 -13.59 1.10
N LYS A 115 -12.75 -14.88 0.85
CA LYS A 115 -11.38 -15.45 0.81
C LYS A 115 -10.50 -14.73 -0.20
N ARG A 116 -10.92 -14.65 -1.47
CA ARG A 116 -10.16 -13.98 -2.55
C ARG A 116 -9.86 -12.51 -2.28
N GLU A 117 -10.76 -11.82 -1.60
CA GLU A 117 -10.55 -10.43 -1.18
C GLU A 117 -9.54 -10.29 -0.03
N SER A 118 -9.58 -11.20 0.95
CA SER A 118 -8.61 -11.24 2.05
C SER A 118 -7.23 -11.76 1.64
N GLU A 119 -7.17 -12.60 0.61
CA GLU A 119 -5.94 -13.22 0.07
C GLU A 119 -5.34 -12.44 -1.11
N LYS A 120 -5.56 -11.11 -1.19
CA LYS A 120 -4.86 -10.26 -2.17
C LYS A 120 -3.35 -10.33 -1.93
N HIS A 121 -2.67 -11.18 -2.70
CA HIS A 121 -1.23 -11.39 -2.67
C HIS A 121 -0.51 -10.09 -3.08
N VAL A 122 0.09 -9.42 -2.09
CA VAL A 122 0.84 -8.19 -2.29
C VAL A 122 2.28 -8.54 -2.61
N VAL A 123 2.79 -8.02 -3.72
CA VAL A 123 4.18 -8.20 -4.17
C VAL A 123 4.90 -6.86 -4.09
N SER A 124 6.13 -6.87 -3.60
CA SER A 124 6.99 -5.70 -3.52
C SER A 124 7.53 -5.29 -4.90
N ARG A 125 8.21 -4.13 -4.97
CA ARG A 125 8.95 -3.73 -6.19
C ARG A 125 10.15 -4.63 -6.51
N SER A 126 10.68 -5.39 -5.54
CA SER A 126 11.76 -6.38 -5.76
C SER A 126 11.23 -7.75 -6.24
N GLY A 127 9.91 -7.94 -6.28
CA GLY A 127 9.29 -9.24 -6.60
C GLY A 127 9.06 -10.15 -5.39
N ASP A 128 9.38 -9.67 -4.18
CA ASP A 128 9.17 -10.43 -2.95
C ASP A 128 7.70 -10.43 -2.53
N GLU A 129 7.21 -11.58 -2.05
CA GLU A 129 5.90 -11.66 -1.39
C GLU A 129 5.93 -10.90 -0.07
N CYS A 130 5.06 -9.89 0.06
CA CYS A 130 4.91 -9.08 1.24
C CYS A 130 4.24 -9.84 2.40
N VAL A 131 4.65 -9.50 3.61
CA VAL A 131 4.17 -10.06 4.88
C VAL A 131 3.75 -8.93 5.80
N VAL A 132 2.84 -9.21 6.74
CA VAL A 132 2.50 -8.24 7.80
C VAL A 132 3.52 -8.40 8.92
N ALA A 133 4.29 -7.36 9.17
CA ALA A 133 5.36 -7.33 10.16
C ALA A 133 5.04 -6.36 11.31
N GLN A 134 5.51 -6.67 12.52
CA GLN A 134 5.53 -5.76 13.65
C GLN A 134 6.96 -5.22 13.80
N THR A 135 7.15 -3.95 13.41
CA THR A 135 8.46 -3.29 13.40
C THR A 135 8.39 -1.92 14.06
N GLU A 136 9.49 -1.49 14.67
CA GLU A 136 9.64 -0.08 15.07
C GLU A 136 9.61 0.81 13.83
N GLN A 137 8.67 1.75 13.79
CA GLN A 137 8.42 2.62 12.65
C GLN A 137 7.74 3.91 13.12
N TRP A 138 8.06 5.04 12.48
CA TRP A 138 7.34 6.30 12.66
C TRP A 138 6.04 6.31 11.84
N TYR A 139 4.98 6.85 12.44
CA TYR A 139 3.64 6.95 11.86
C TYR A 139 3.10 8.39 11.89
N ILE A 140 2.20 8.71 10.95
CA ILE A 140 1.33 9.89 10.99
C ILE A 140 -0.08 9.43 11.39
N PHE A 141 -0.68 10.11 12.36
CA PHE A 141 -1.97 9.76 12.98
C PHE A 141 -3.14 10.52 12.34
N TYR A 142 -3.45 10.22 11.08
CA TYR A 142 -4.61 10.79 10.36
C TYR A 142 -5.98 10.43 10.96
N GLY A 143 -6.05 9.44 11.86
CA GLY A 143 -7.24 9.04 12.59
C GLY A 143 -7.64 9.95 13.74
N GLU A 144 -6.86 11.00 14.06
CA GLU A 144 -7.22 11.99 15.06
C GLU A 144 -8.51 12.73 14.67
N ALA A 145 -9.50 12.73 15.58
CA ALA A 145 -10.85 13.20 15.29
C ALA A 145 -10.89 14.68 14.86
N GLU A 146 -10.18 15.55 15.58
CA GLU A 146 -10.12 16.98 15.27
C GLU A 146 -9.49 17.24 13.89
N TRP A 147 -8.40 16.54 13.58
CA TRP A 147 -7.71 16.68 12.30
C TRP A 147 -8.55 16.13 11.14
N LYS A 148 -9.24 15.00 11.35
CA LYS A 148 -10.19 14.44 10.39
C LYS A 148 -11.36 15.38 10.12
N THR A 149 -11.94 16.01 11.14
CA THR A 149 -13.01 17.01 10.95
C THR A 149 -12.52 18.22 10.14
N LEU A 150 -11.28 18.68 10.32
CA LEU A 150 -10.70 19.74 9.49
C LEU A 150 -10.48 19.29 8.03
N ALA A 151 -10.07 18.03 7.82
CA ALA A 151 -9.93 17.45 6.48
C ALA A 151 -11.29 17.31 5.76
N GLU A 152 -12.34 16.92 6.48
CA GLU A 152 -13.73 16.86 6.00
C GLU A 152 -14.28 18.27 5.69
N GLU A 153 -14.02 19.27 6.54
CA GLU A 153 -14.36 20.68 6.27
C GLU A 153 -13.68 21.17 4.99
N CYS A 154 -12.37 20.92 4.83
CA CYS A 154 -11.64 21.28 3.63
C CYS A 154 -12.25 20.61 2.39
N LEU A 155 -12.50 19.30 2.43
CA LEU A 155 -13.11 18.54 1.34
C LEU A 155 -14.47 19.12 0.93
N SER A 156 -15.31 19.51 1.90
CA SER A 156 -16.63 20.12 1.63
C SER A 156 -16.55 21.45 0.87
N SER A 157 -15.41 22.15 0.95
CA SER A 157 -15.20 23.46 0.32
C SER A 157 -14.56 23.38 -1.08
N MET A 158 -14.23 22.17 -1.54
CA MET A 158 -13.47 21.91 -2.76
C MET A 158 -14.36 21.58 -3.96
N ASN A 159 -13.93 21.97 -5.16
CA ASN A 159 -14.52 21.49 -6.41
C ASN A 159 -13.83 20.20 -6.87
N LEU A 160 -14.57 19.09 -6.91
CA LEU A 160 -14.04 17.76 -7.24
C LEU A 160 -14.44 17.27 -8.65
N TYR A 161 -15.20 18.07 -9.39
CA TYR A 161 -15.62 17.85 -10.79
C TYR A 161 -16.40 16.55 -11.10
N SER A 162 -16.52 15.62 -10.15
CA SER A 162 -17.26 14.35 -10.28
C SER A 162 -17.60 13.77 -8.90
N ASP A 163 -18.84 13.30 -8.73
CA ASP A 163 -19.31 12.64 -7.50
C ASP A 163 -18.52 11.36 -7.18
N VAL A 164 -18.02 10.65 -8.22
CA VAL A 164 -17.16 9.47 -8.07
C VAL A 164 -15.86 9.84 -7.36
N THR A 165 -15.28 10.99 -7.72
CA THR A 165 -14.08 11.52 -7.07
C THR A 165 -14.38 11.88 -5.61
N GLN A 166 -15.51 12.56 -5.34
CA GLN A 166 -15.94 12.91 -3.99
C GLN A 166 -16.10 11.68 -3.10
N HIS A 167 -16.86 10.67 -3.53
CA HIS A 167 -17.04 9.43 -2.77
C HIS A 167 -15.73 8.65 -2.59
N GLY A 168 -14.79 8.76 -3.53
CA GLY A 168 -13.43 8.22 -3.37
C GLY A 168 -12.65 8.87 -2.22
N PHE A 169 -12.77 10.20 -2.04
CA PHE A 169 -12.22 10.91 -0.89
C PHE A 169 -12.92 10.54 0.41
N GLU A 170 -14.25 10.60 0.45
CA GLU A 170 -15.06 10.26 1.63
C GLU A 170 -14.78 8.83 2.12
N HIS A 171 -14.74 7.87 1.19
CA HIS A 171 -14.35 6.49 1.48
C HIS A 171 -12.94 6.43 2.08
N THR A 172 -11.96 7.14 1.52
CA THR A 172 -10.59 7.16 2.05
C THR A 172 -10.52 7.78 3.45
N LEU A 173 -11.20 8.91 3.68
CA LEU A 173 -11.32 9.53 5.00
C LEU A 173 -12.00 8.61 6.03
N SER A 174 -12.89 7.71 5.60
CA SER A 174 -13.62 6.83 6.51
C SER A 174 -12.74 5.79 7.22
N TRP A 175 -11.79 5.17 6.51
CA TRP A 175 -10.96 4.06 7.03
C TRP A 175 -9.52 4.47 7.37
N LEU A 176 -9.05 5.62 6.89
CA LEU A 176 -7.70 6.08 7.16
C LEU A 176 -7.50 6.37 8.66
N ASN A 177 -6.41 5.85 9.23
CA ASN A 177 -6.08 5.99 10.65
C ASN A 177 -4.60 6.28 10.86
N GLN A 178 -3.74 5.25 10.83
CA GLN A 178 -2.30 5.40 10.97
C GLN A 178 -1.62 5.12 9.63
N TRP A 179 -0.71 5.99 9.22
CA TRP A 179 0.11 5.81 8.02
C TRP A 179 1.58 5.70 8.39
N ALA A 180 2.25 4.64 7.93
CA ALA A 180 3.65 4.38 8.24
C ALA A 180 4.56 5.21 7.32
N CYS A 181 5.12 6.31 7.82
CA CYS A 181 5.76 7.36 7.01
C CYS A 181 7.28 7.21 6.86
N SER A 182 7.86 6.16 7.44
CA SER A 182 9.31 5.98 7.56
C SER A 182 9.80 4.67 6.94
N ARG A 183 11.05 4.66 6.48
CA ARG A 183 11.73 3.52 5.84
C ARG A 183 13.19 3.44 6.24
N SER A 184 13.72 2.23 6.32
CA SER A 184 15.16 1.97 6.55
C SER A 184 16.01 1.92 5.27
N PHE A 185 15.38 1.83 4.09
CA PHE A 185 16.09 1.65 2.82
C PHE A 185 15.40 2.34 1.63
N GLY A 186 16.23 2.98 0.79
CA GLY A 186 15.84 3.67 -0.44
C GLY A 186 16.57 4.99 -0.61
N LEU A 187 16.10 5.79 -1.59
CA LEU A 187 16.38 7.22 -1.68
C LEU A 187 15.23 7.99 -1.02
N GLY A 188 15.52 9.18 -0.50
CA GLY A 188 14.57 10.05 0.18
C GLY A 188 15.29 10.97 1.19
N THR A 189 14.53 11.78 1.90
CA THR A 189 15.08 12.70 2.92
C THR A 189 15.07 12.02 4.29
N ARG A 190 16.11 12.21 5.11
CA ARG A 190 16.15 11.67 6.49
C ARG A 190 15.15 12.37 7.41
N ILE A 191 14.66 11.65 8.42
CA ILE A 191 13.89 12.23 9.53
C ILE A 191 14.86 13.06 10.42
N PRO A 192 14.60 14.35 10.69
CA PRO A 192 15.57 15.22 11.37
C PRO A 192 15.98 14.77 12.78
N TRP A 193 15.06 14.15 13.53
CA TRP A 193 15.30 13.67 14.89
C TRP A 193 15.68 12.19 14.97
N ASP A 194 15.68 11.47 13.85
CA ASP A 194 15.98 10.04 13.79
C ASP A 194 16.53 9.65 12.41
N GLU A 195 17.79 10.01 12.16
CA GLU A 195 18.48 9.82 10.88
C GLU A 195 18.58 8.36 10.41
N LYS A 196 18.30 7.39 11.29
CA LYS A 196 18.18 5.96 10.95
C LYS A 196 17.11 5.74 9.88
N TYR A 197 16.06 6.56 9.88
CA TYR A 197 14.95 6.44 8.95
C TYR A 197 14.94 7.55 7.89
N LEU A 198 14.61 7.14 6.67
CA LEU A 198 14.20 8.00 5.58
C LEU A 198 12.69 8.17 5.62
N VAL A 199 12.23 9.36 5.28
CA VAL A 199 10.83 9.65 4.95
C VAL A 199 10.49 8.92 3.65
N GLU A 200 9.39 8.17 3.62
CA GLU A 200 9.04 7.36 2.45
C GLU A 200 8.55 8.19 1.24
N SER A 201 8.55 7.65 0.01
CA SER A 201 8.33 8.46 -1.21
C SER A 201 6.89 8.89 -1.43
N LEU A 202 5.96 8.19 -0.80
CA LEU A 202 4.61 8.70 -0.71
C LEU A 202 4.68 9.85 0.30
N SER A 203 5.24 9.60 1.49
CA SER A 203 5.74 10.63 2.41
C SER A 203 6.33 11.85 1.68
N ASP A 204 7.38 11.86 0.86
CA ASP A 204 8.00 13.08 0.30
C ASP A 204 7.12 14.23 -0.32
N SER A 205 5.83 14.05 -0.67
CA SER A 205 5.12 14.90 -1.63
C SER A 205 3.66 15.30 -1.33
N THR A 206 3.38 15.95 -0.19
CA THR A 206 2.09 16.68 0.03
C THR A 206 2.14 18.20 -0.14
N LEU A 207 3.20 18.85 0.33
CA LEU A 207 3.26 20.32 0.44
C LEU A 207 4.25 20.96 -0.54
N TYR A 208 4.86 20.16 -1.43
CA TYR A 208 5.84 20.62 -2.41
C TYR A 208 5.29 21.68 -3.39
N MET A 209 3.96 21.79 -3.53
CA MET A 209 3.31 22.88 -4.26
C MET A 209 3.64 24.26 -3.70
N ALA A 210 3.77 24.38 -2.37
CA ALA A 210 4.20 25.63 -1.73
C ALA A 210 5.67 25.93 -2.06
N TYR A 211 6.53 24.91 -2.10
CA TYR A 211 7.94 25.05 -2.45
C TYR A 211 8.16 25.58 -3.87
N TYR A 212 7.33 25.18 -4.85
CA TYR A 212 7.40 25.75 -6.21
C TYR A 212 7.26 27.28 -6.25
N THR A 213 6.55 27.89 -5.29
CA THR A 213 6.39 29.35 -5.24
C THR A 213 7.70 30.09 -4.93
N ILE A 214 8.68 29.42 -4.33
CA ILE A 214 9.98 29.98 -3.97
C ILE A 214 11.17 29.31 -4.67
N ALA A 215 10.99 28.12 -5.26
CA ALA A 215 12.09 27.33 -5.84
C ALA A 215 12.90 28.10 -6.91
N HIS A 216 12.26 28.96 -7.70
CA HIS A 216 12.94 29.78 -8.70
C HIS A 216 13.86 30.86 -8.08
N PHE A 217 13.51 31.41 -6.91
CA PHE A 217 14.40 32.31 -6.17
C PHE A 217 15.57 31.60 -5.49
N LEU A 218 15.43 30.30 -5.21
CA LEU A 218 16.47 29.50 -4.53
C LEU A 218 17.48 28.89 -5.51
N HIS A 219 17.01 28.40 -6.66
CA HIS A 219 17.79 27.53 -7.56
C HIS A 219 18.04 28.08 -8.96
N ASP A 220 17.34 29.15 -9.38
CA ASP A 220 17.44 29.74 -10.73
C ASP A 220 17.40 28.73 -11.90
N GLY A 221 16.60 27.66 -11.74
CA GLY A 221 16.44 26.59 -12.73
C GLY A 221 17.41 25.42 -12.62
N ASP A 222 18.37 25.45 -11.69
CA ASP A 222 19.16 24.26 -11.33
C ASP A 222 18.26 23.22 -10.64
N MET A 223 18.22 22.01 -11.20
CA MET A 223 17.41 20.92 -10.68
C MET A 223 18.02 20.25 -9.43
N TYR A 224 19.35 20.37 -9.24
CA TYR A 224 20.07 19.75 -8.13
C TYR A 224 20.29 20.71 -6.95
N GLY A 225 20.26 22.02 -7.20
CA GLY A 225 20.47 23.04 -6.18
C GLY A 225 21.94 23.21 -5.78
N ASP A 226 22.87 22.84 -6.67
CA ASP A 226 24.30 23.09 -6.53
C ASP A 226 24.65 24.57 -6.80
N SER A 227 23.78 25.30 -7.52
CA SER A 227 23.99 26.71 -7.83
C SER A 227 23.81 27.62 -6.61
N THR A 228 24.80 28.46 -6.33
CA THR A 228 24.79 29.44 -5.22
C THR A 228 24.14 30.78 -5.59
N THR A 229 23.37 30.81 -6.69
CA THR A 229 22.91 32.04 -7.38
C THR A 229 21.99 32.91 -6.53
N SER A 230 21.24 32.29 -5.61
CA SER A 230 20.28 32.96 -4.72
C SER A 230 20.92 33.71 -3.54
N GLY A 231 22.19 33.43 -3.22
CA GLY A 231 22.86 33.98 -2.04
C GLY A 231 22.37 33.42 -0.69
N VAL A 232 21.41 32.50 -0.70
CA VAL A 232 20.91 31.77 0.48
C VAL A 232 21.51 30.36 0.46
N ILE A 233 22.23 29.97 1.51
CA ILE A 233 22.76 28.60 1.62
C ILE A 233 21.71 27.68 2.28
N PRO A 234 21.69 26.36 1.97
CA PRO A 234 20.68 25.43 2.51
C PRO A 234 20.59 25.45 4.04
N GLU A 235 21.72 25.63 4.73
CA GLU A 235 21.82 25.65 6.20
C GLU A 235 21.14 26.87 6.84
N GLN A 236 20.86 27.93 6.08
CA GLN A 236 20.12 29.10 6.56
C GLN A 236 18.60 28.89 6.59
N MET A 237 18.08 27.86 5.91
CA MET A 237 16.65 27.56 5.83
C MET A 237 16.22 26.69 7.03
N THR A 238 16.23 27.30 8.22
CA THR A 238 15.87 26.65 9.49
C THR A 238 14.36 26.44 9.65
N ASP A 239 13.95 25.72 10.70
CA ASP A 239 12.52 25.50 11.03
C ASP A 239 11.77 26.82 11.35
N GLU A 240 12.47 27.89 11.71
CA GLU A 240 11.87 29.24 11.85
C GLU A 240 11.54 29.87 10.48
N CYS A 241 12.22 29.43 9.41
CA CYS A 241 12.04 29.90 8.05
C CYS A 241 11.18 28.96 7.19
N LEU A 242 11.07 27.67 7.52
CA LEU A 242 10.33 26.66 6.75
C LEU A 242 9.52 25.72 7.62
N VAL A 243 8.24 25.55 7.27
CA VAL A 243 7.41 24.44 7.77
C VAL A 243 7.47 23.28 6.79
N ARG A 244 7.95 22.12 7.25
CA ARG A 244 8.19 20.89 6.46
C ARG A 244 6.95 19.95 6.51
N ILE A 245 7.07 18.75 5.90
CA ILE A 245 6.16 17.55 5.96
C ILE A 245 5.41 17.26 4.64
N SER A 246 4.84 16.05 4.56
CA SER A 246 4.99 15.14 3.41
C SER A 246 4.04 13.88 3.55
N SER A 247 3.16 13.50 2.57
CA SER A 247 2.60 12.11 2.24
C SER A 247 1.80 11.83 0.91
N ARG A 248 1.66 10.55 0.46
CA ARG A 248 0.67 10.06 -0.57
C ARG A 248 -0.02 8.71 -0.20
N ILE A 249 -1.13 8.25 -0.81
CA ILE A 249 -2.49 8.83 -0.89
C ILE A 249 -2.47 10.35 -1.12
N ILE A 250 -1.96 10.79 -2.29
CA ILE A 250 -1.50 12.18 -2.51
C ILE A 250 -2.54 13.17 -2.05
N LEU A 251 -3.75 13.02 -2.58
CA LEU A 251 -4.73 14.09 -2.56
C LEU A 251 -5.38 14.21 -1.17
N THR A 252 -5.70 13.07 -0.53
CA THR A 252 -6.29 13.07 0.82
C THR A 252 -5.25 13.48 1.86
N PHE A 253 -4.03 12.96 1.78
CA PHE A 253 -2.97 13.39 2.69
C PHE A 253 -2.58 14.85 2.46
N CYS A 254 -2.65 15.34 1.22
CA CYS A 254 -2.44 16.75 0.87
C CYS A 254 -3.49 17.62 1.56
N ILE A 255 -4.77 17.21 1.59
CA ILE A 255 -5.81 17.86 2.38
C ILE A 255 -5.41 17.87 3.87
N TYR A 256 -5.13 16.72 4.49
CA TYR A 256 -4.72 16.67 5.91
C TYR A 256 -3.52 17.59 6.22
N ASN A 257 -2.42 17.50 5.46
CA ASN A 257 -1.24 18.32 5.73
C ASN A 257 -1.49 19.82 5.47
N HIS A 258 -2.32 20.20 4.49
CA HIS A 258 -2.72 21.60 4.30
C HIS A 258 -3.58 22.10 5.46
N THR A 259 -4.49 21.29 6.01
CA THR A 259 -5.38 21.75 7.11
C THR A 259 -4.64 21.96 8.42
N THR A 260 -3.53 21.26 8.67
CA THR A 260 -2.66 21.47 9.84
C THR A 260 -1.78 22.71 9.69
N ILE A 261 -1.14 22.88 8.53
CA ILE A 261 -0.02 23.83 8.36
C ILE A 261 -0.48 25.16 7.75
N MET A 262 -1.48 25.13 6.87
CA MET A 262 -1.88 26.30 6.08
C MET A 262 -3.15 26.94 6.65
N LEU A 263 -3.16 28.28 6.69
CA LEU A 263 -4.38 29.06 6.95
C LEU A 263 -5.47 28.70 5.93
N LYS A 264 -6.75 28.68 6.35
CA LYS A 264 -7.91 28.28 5.53
C LYS A 264 -7.97 28.90 4.12
N LYS A 265 -7.47 30.13 3.96
CA LYS A 265 -7.39 30.85 2.67
C LYS A 265 -6.43 30.22 1.64
N HIS A 266 -5.51 29.36 2.07
CA HIS A 266 -4.53 28.65 1.24
C HIS A 266 -4.83 27.14 1.14
N TRP A 267 -5.98 26.69 1.62
CA TRP A 267 -6.41 25.30 1.44
C TRP A 267 -6.65 24.99 -0.05
N PRO A 268 -6.43 23.72 -0.49
CA PRO A 268 -6.72 23.31 -1.85
C PRO A 268 -8.14 23.69 -2.28
N ARG A 269 -8.29 24.21 -3.49
CA ARG A 269 -9.60 24.68 -4.02
C ARG A 269 -10.38 23.61 -4.77
N GLY A 270 -9.72 22.52 -5.16
CA GLY A 270 -10.31 21.45 -5.94
C GLY A 270 -9.29 20.46 -6.48
N TYR A 271 -9.77 19.30 -6.93
CA TYR A 271 -8.99 18.31 -7.66
C TYR A 271 -9.83 17.77 -8.82
N ARG A 272 -9.20 17.63 -9.99
CA ARG A 272 -9.78 16.91 -11.13
C ARG A 272 -9.03 15.59 -11.29
N CYS A 273 -9.76 14.49 -11.23
CA CYS A 273 -9.24 13.15 -11.49
C CYS A 273 -9.70 12.69 -12.89
N ASN A 274 -8.84 11.96 -13.58
CA ASN A 274 -9.09 11.35 -14.89
C ASN A 274 -8.74 9.87 -14.84
N GLY A 275 -9.31 9.07 -15.75
CA GLY A 275 -8.96 7.65 -15.88
C GLY A 275 -7.56 7.42 -16.43
N HIS A 276 -7.14 6.15 -16.48
CA HIS A 276 -5.85 5.77 -17.03
C HIS A 276 -5.83 5.86 -18.55
N LEU A 277 -4.69 6.25 -19.12
CA LEU A 277 -4.51 6.30 -20.57
C LEU A 277 -4.32 4.89 -21.17
N MET A 278 -5.23 4.54 -22.06
CA MET A 278 -5.15 3.44 -23.02
C MET A 278 -4.49 3.88 -24.32
N LEU A 279 -3.99 2.91 -25.08
CA LEU A 279 -3.37 3.09 -26.38
C LEU A 279 -4.05 2.15 -27.38
N ASN A 280 -4.72 2.70 -28.38
CA ASN A 280 -5.56 2.00 -29.34
C ASN A 280 -6.54 1.00 -28.68
N SER A 281 -7.28 1.50 -27.68
CA SER A 281 -8.28 0.77 -26.88
C SER A 281 -7.72 -0.43 -26.11
N LYS A 282 -6.41 -0.45 -25.85
CA LYS A 282 -5.71 -1.49 -25.08
C LYS A 282 -4.90 -0.85 -23.97
N LYS A 283 -4.82 -1.52 -22.82
CA LYS A 283 -3.96 -1.09 -21.70
C LYS A 283 -2.50 -0.97 -22.18
N MET A 284 -1.84 0.13 -21.81
CA MET A 284 -0.42 0.29 -22.10
C MET A 284 0.42 -0.69 -21.26
N SER A 285 1.31 -1.43 -21.92
CA SER A 285 2.30 -2.27 -21.26
C SER A 285 3.53 -2.49 -22.14
N LYS A 286 4.72 -2.35 -21.53
CA LYS A 286 6.00 -2.67 -22.18
C LYS A 286 6.10 -4.14 -22.57
N SER A 287 5.47 -5.04 -21.81
CA SER A 287 5.54 -6.50 -22.06
C SER A 287 4.69 -6.97 -23.24
N THR A 288 3.66 -6.21 -23.64
CA THR A 288 2.78 -6.56 -24.77
C THR A 288 3.18 -5.85 -26.06
N GLY A 289 4.23 -5.02 -26.04
CA GLY A 289 4.60 -4.12 -27.13
C GLY A 289 3.68 -2.90 -27.31
N ASN A 290 2.54 -2.85 -26.61
CA ASN A 290 1.60 -1.73 -26.67
C ASN A 290 2.04 -0.61 -25.72
N PHE A 291 3.09 0.12 -26.08
CA PHE A 291 3.66 1.18 -25.24
C PHE A 291 4.28 2.29 -26.08
N LEU A 292 3.90 3.54 -25.83
CA LEU A 292 4.44 4.72 -26.48
C LEU A 292 5.02 5.66 -25.41
N THR A 293 6.23 6.18 -25.63
CA THR A 293 6.79 7.22 -24.75
C THR A 293 6.42 8.60 -25.29
N LEU A 294 6.35 9.62 -24.42
CA LEU A 294 6.12 11.01 -24.85
C LEU A 294 7.09 11.46 -25.95
N ARG A 295 8.38 11.08 -25.83
CA ARG A 295 9.39 11.39 -26.84
C ARG A 295 9.07 10.75 -28.19
N LEU A 296 8.77 9.45 -28.21
CA LEU A 296 8.40 8.75 -29.45
C LEU A 296 7.10 9.32 -30.04
N ALA A 297 6.10 9.64 -29.22
CA ALA A 297 4.88 10.28 -29.68
C ALA A 297 5.15 11.62 -30.38
N ILE A 298 6.02 12.47 -29.81
CA ILE A 298 6.41 13.74 -30.42
C ILE A 298 7.25 13.54 -31.69
N GLU A 299 8.15 12.56 -31.71
CA GLU A 299 8.98 12.23 -32.88
C GLU A 299 8.16 11.63 -34.04
N GLU A 300 7.07 10.91 -33.75
CA GLU A 300 6.21 10.22 -34.73
C GLU A 300 5.02 11.08 -35.19
N TYR A 301 4.39 11.84 -34.28
CA TYR A 301 3.15 12.58 -34.52
C TYR A 301 3.29 14.12 -34.38
N SER A 302 4.47 14.66 -34.05
CA SER A 302 4.65 16.04 -33.57
C SER A 302 4.02 16.32 -32.20
N ALA A 303 4.42 17.43 -31.56
CA ALA A 303 3.88 17.85 -30.27
C ALA A 303 2.40 18.24 -30.32
N ASP A 304 1.95 18.90 -31.38
CA ASP A 304 0.57 19.39 -31.47
C ASP A 304 -0.42 18.28 -31.84
N ALA A 305 -0.09 17.41 -32.80
CA ALA A 305 -0.96 16.26 -33.09
C ALA A 305 -0.99 15.25 -31.93
N THR A 306 0.13 15.07 -31.20
CA THR A 306 0.14 14.31 -29.93
C THR A 306 -0.83 14.92 -28.91
N ARG A 307 -0.89 16.26 -28.80
CA ARG A 307 -1.81 16.94 -27.88
C ARG A 307 -3.27 16.82 -28.33
N MET A 308 -3.55 16.89 -29.63
CA MET A 308 -4.90 16.70 -30.18
C MET A 308 -5.38 15.25 -30.02
N ALA A 309 -4.54 14.26 -30.28
CA ALA A 309 -4.88 12.84 -30.09
C ALA A 309 -4.92 12.41 -28.61
N ALA A 310 -4.36 13.24 -27.72
CA ALA A 310 -4.53 13.13 -26.27
C ALA A 310 -5.76 13.88 -25.74
N ASP A 311 -6.68 14.35 -26.60
CA ASP A 311 -8.03 14.82 -26.23
C ASP A 311 -8.94 13.62 -25.85
N ALA A 312 -8.46 12.89 -24.85
CA ALA A 312 -8.79 11.51 -24.59
C ALA A 312 -9.69 11.42 -23.35
N GLY A 313 -10.90 11.97 -23.44
CA GLY A 313 -11.89 11.94 -22.36
C GLY A 313 -11.68 13.03 -21.30
N ASP A 314 -12.77 13.71 -20.95
CA ASP A 314 -12.83 14.79 -19.97
C ASP A 314 -13.28 14.33 -18.57
N GLY A 315 -13.78 13.10 -18.45
CA GLY A 315 -14.29 12.48 -17.22
C GLY A 315 -13.30 11.58 -16.49
N VAL A 316 -13.84 10.72 -15.61
CA VAL A 316 -13.10 9.76 -14.77
C VAL A 316 -12.85 8.41 -15.44
N ASP A 317 -13.47 8.15 -16.60
CA ASP A 317 -13.27 6.94 -17.39
C ASP A 317 -11.89 6.90 -18.06
N ASP A 318 -11.42 5.69 -18.41
CA ASP A 318 -10.12 5.48 -19.02
C ASP A 318 -10.01 6.21 -20.37
N ALA A 319 -9.07 7.16 -20.42
CA ALA A 319 -8.66 7.90 -21.59
C ALA A 319 -8.15 6.97 -22.71
N ASN A 320 -8.29 7.33 -23.99
CA ASN A 320 -7.76 6.52 -25.10
C ASN A 320 -7.01 7.36 -26.16
N PHE A 321 -5.71 7.11 -26.32
CA PHE A 321 -4.91 7.66 -27.42
C PHE A 321 -5.02 6.75 -28.65
N VAL A 322 -5.45 7.30 -29.79
CA VAL A 322 -5.67 6.53 -31.04
C VAL A 322 -4.76 7.04 -32.15
N PHE A 323 -4.00 6.13 -32.77
CA PHE A 323 -3.02 6.47 -33.80
C PHE A 323 -3.66 7.05 -35.07
N ASP A 324 -4.83 6.58 -35.48
CA ASP A 324 -5.53 7.11 -36.65
C ASP A 324 -5.92 8.58 -36.44
N THR A 325 -6.37 8.94 -35.23
CA THR A 325 -6.66 10.34 -34.84
C THR A 325 -5.39 11.20 -34.83
N ALA A 326 -4.28 10.66 -34.31
CA ALA A 326 -3.00 11.35 -34.29
C ALA A 326 -2.46 11.60 -35.70
N ASN A 327 -2.50 10.59 -36.58
CA ASN A 327 -2.11 10.69 -37.98
C ASN A 327 -2.97 11.71 -38.75
N ALA A 328 -4.28 11.74 -38.50
CA ALA A 328 -5.19 12.71 -39.12
C ALA A 328 -4.89 14.17 -38.72
N ALA A 329 -4.20 14.38 -37.59
CA ALA A 329 -3.82 15.71 -37.08
C ALA A 329 -2.37 16.13 -37.43
N ILE A 330 -1.64 15.36 -38.26
CA ILE A 330 -0.31 15.74 -38.82
C ILE A 330 -0.43 16.68 -40.05
N GLY A 331 -1.66 17.00 -40.49
CA GLY A 331 -1.98 17.70 -41.74
C GLY A 331 -1.43 19.13 -41.89
#